data_AF-A0A7S0GES7-F1
#
_entry.id   AF-A0A7S0GES7-F1
#
_cell.length_a   1.000
_cell.length_b   1.000
_cell.length_c   1.000
_cell.angle_alpha   90.00
_cell.angle_beta   90.00
_cell.angle_gamma   90.00
#
_symmetry.space_group_name_H-M   'P 1'
#
loop_
_entity.id
_entity.type
_entity.pdbx_description
1 polymer ?
#
loop_
_entity_poly.entity_id
_entity_poly.type
_entity_poly.pdbx_seq_one_letter_code
_entity_poly.pdbx_strand_id
1 'polypeptide(L)'
;MASKVDEWWWSRKVKRDMVVPDSSTYPYLLVTIGTGVSILRVDGPRQYERISGSSIGGGTYWGLCRLLTDVEKFEDVLDLASRGNPTKCDMMVGDIYGDNPEALSKLGLPSNIVASSFGKLVAKQDPASGLKQEDLARALLLMITNNIGQVAYLNAQLHNTSRIYFVGNFLRHNKMSQRRLSYSIHYWSKGEMEALFLEHEGYFGALGAFLLNKEKVEEESAAAHKRRKRRSNEFEDSVPVPQGNNRRRSNSL
;
A
#
# COMPACT_ATOMS: atom_id res chain seq x y z
N MET A 1 -22.03 31.65 11.32
CA MET A 1 -21.01 31.12 12.25
C MET A 1 -20.74 29.68 11.85
N ALA A 2 -19.62 29.43 11.16
CA ALA A 2 -19.20 28.08 10.79
C ALA A 2 -18.76 27.31 12.05
N SER A 3 -19.22 26.07 12.21
CA SER A 3 -18.95 25.23 13.37
C SER A 3 -17.47 24.83 13.44
N LYS A 4 -16.87 25.00 14.62
CA LYS A 4 -15.49 24.64 14.97
C LYS A 4 -15.26 23.12 15.09
N VAL A 5 -15.69 22.31 14.12
CA VAL A 5 -15.55 20.83 14.21
C VAL A 5 -14.40 20.26 13.39
N ASP A 6 -13.80 20.99 12.45
CA ASP A 6 -12.95 20.33 11.44
C ASP A 6 -11.48 20.74 11.35
N GLU A 7 -10.88 21.50 12.26
CA GLU A 7 -9.52 22.01 12.03
C GLU A 7 -8.35 21.17 12.58
N TRP A 8 -8.59 20.19 13.47
CA TRP A 8 -7.49 19.54 14.21
C TRP A 8 -6.61 18.60 13.38
N TRP A 9 -7.09 18.09 12.23
CA TRP A 9 -6.39 17.04 11.45
C TRP A 9 -5.61 17.57 10.24
N TRP A 10 -5.83 18.83 9.82
CA TRP A 10 -4.99 19.49 8.80
C TRP A 10 -3.64 19.95 9.37
N SER A 11 -3.53 20.09 10.69
CA SER A 11 -2.34 20.64 11.37
C SER A 11 -1.23 19.62 11.63
N ARG A 12 -1.51 18.32 11.49
CA ARG A 12 -0.45 17.29 11.54
C ARG A 12 0.41 17.44 10.29
N LYS A 13 1.54 18.14 10.43
CA LYS A 13 2.63 18.11 9.43
C LYS A 13 2.87 16.64 9.09
N VAL A 14 2.73 16.29 7.82
CA VAL A 14 3.17 14.98 7.30
C VAL A 14 4.66 14.92 7.59
N LYS A 15 5.05 14.14 8.61
CA LYS A 15 6.45 13.92 8.94
C LYS A 15 7.01 12.97 7.89
N ARG A 16 8.08 13.40 7.24
CA ARG A 16 8.86 12.57 6.33
C ARG A 16 10.08 12.12 7.10
N ASP A 17 9.96 10.98 7.73
CA ASP A 17 11.05 10.40 8.50
C ASP A 17 11.78 9.39 7.60
N MET A 18 13.12 9.41 7.62
CA MET A 18 13.88 8.32 7.01
C MET A 18 13.66 7.06 7.86
N VAL A 19 13.07 6.04 7.26
CA VAL A 19 12.93 4.73 7.91
C VAL A 19 14.28 4.03 7.85
N VAL A 20 14.98 3.95 8.99
CA VAL A 20 16.16 3.09 9.14
C VAL A 20 15.62 1.69 9.49
N PRO A 21 15.83 0.66 8.66
CA PRO A 21 15.35 -0.67 8.96
C PRO A 21 16.14 -1.25 10.13
N ASP A 22 15.55 -1.26 11.32
CA ASP A 22 16.02 -2.05 12.45
C ASP A 22 14.92 -3.01 12.93
N SER A 23 15.25 -3.90 13.87
CA SER A 23 14.31 -4.88 14.42
C SER A 23 13.07 -4.23 15.02
N SER A 24 13.13 -2.95 15.41
CA SER A 24 11.99 -2.23 15.96
C SER A 24 10.94 -1.92 14.90
N THR A 25 11.23 -2.06 13.61
CA THR A 25 10.29 -1.81 12.49
C THR A 25 9.31 -2.97 12.25
N TYR A 26 9.64 -4.18 12.69
CA TYR A 26 8.80 -5.37 12.54
C TYR A 26 8.03 -5.69 13.84
N PRO A 27 6.89 -6.38 13.77
CA PRO A 27 6.12 -6.66 12.57
C PRO A 27 5.33 -5.44 12.07
N TYR A 28 4.95 -5.44 10.80
CA TYR A 28 4.01 -4.47 10.21
C TYR A 28 3.09 -5.12 9.19
N LEU A 29 1.97 -4.47 8.89
CA LEU A 29 1.16 -4.81 7.71
C LEU A 29 1.56 -3.97 6.51
N LEU A 30 1.64 -4.62 5.35
CA LEU A 30 1.78 -3.97 4.05
C LEU A 30 0.48 -4.17 3.27
N VAL A 31 -0.27 -3.08 3.09
CA VAL A 31 -1.51 -3.02 2.35
C VAL A 31 -1.24 -2.42 0.98
N THR A 32 -1.19 -3.26 -0.05
CA THR A 32 -0.97 -2.84 -1.43
C THR A 32 -2.31 -2.61 -2.14
N ILE A 33 -2.59 -1.37 -2.52
CA ILE A 33 -3.81 -0.94 -3.20
C ILE A 33 -3.51 -0.68 -4.68
N GLY A 34 -3.73 -1.71 -5.50
CA GLY A 34 -3.67 -1.65 -6.96
C GLY A 34 -5.08 -1.74 -7.55
N THR A 35 -5.22 -2.58 -8.60
CA THR A 35 -6.53 -2.91 -9.16
C THR A 35 -7.44 -3.53 -8.09
N GLY A 36 -6.91 -4.47 -7.31
CA GLY A 36 -7.49 -4.95 -6.05
C GLY A 36 -6.61 -4.57 -4.85
N VAL A 37 -6.78 -5.28 -3.74
CA VAL A 37 -6.05 -5.05 -2.49
C VAL A 37 -5.41 -6.36 -2.02
N SER A 38 -4.13 -6.29 -1.66
CA SER A 38 -3.41 -7.39 -1.01
C SER A 38 -2.86 -6.94 0.33
N ILE A 39 -3.01 -7.76 1.36
CA ILE A 39 -2.55 -7.47 2.72
C ILE A 39 -1.52 -8.52 3.10
N LEU A 40 -0.31 -8.08 3.37
CA LEU A 40 0.79 -8.92 3.83
C LEU A 40 1.13 -8.55 5.26
N ARG A 41 1.39 -9.57 6.09
CA ARG A 41 2.15 -9.40 7.33
C ARG A 41 3.62 -9.56 7.01
N VAL A 42 4.45 -8.66 7.50
CA VAL A 42 5.90 -8.71 7.34
C VAL A 42 6.55 -8.75 8.72
N ASP A 43 7.23 -9.85 9.02
CA ASP A 43 7.92 -10.10 10.29
C ASP A 43 9.43 -9.85 10.21
N GLY A 44 9.98 -9.74 9.00
CA GLY A 44 11.39 -9.46 8.78
C GLY A 44 11.80 -9.53 7.30
N PRO A 45 13.09 -9.32 6.99
CA PRO A 45 13.62 -9.54 5.64
C PRO A 45 13.32 -10.96 5.18
N ARG A 46 12.64 -11.10 4.03
CA ARG A 46 12.20 -12.38 3.43
C ARG A 46 11.25 -13.21 4.32
N GLN A 47 10.72 -12.63 5.39
CA GLN A 47 9.75 -13.27 6.30
C GLN A 47 8.43 -12.50 6.20
N TYR A 48 7.54 -13.01 5.36
CA TYR A 48 6.24 -12.39 5.12
C TYR A 48 5.21 -13.43 4.69
N GLU A 49 3.94 -13.11 4.96
CA GLU A 49 2.81 -13.94 4.58
C GLU A 49 1.69 -13.06 4.03
N ARG A 50 1.03 -13.49 2.95
CA ARG A 50 -0.20 -12.85 2.48
C ARG A 50 -1.37 -13.34 3.32
N ILE A 51 -1.75 -12.54 4.30
CA ILE A 51 -2.79 -12.86 5.28
C ILE A 51 -4.21 -12.57 4.78
N SER A 52 -4.37 -11.62 3.85
CA SER A 52 -5.71 -11.22 3.37
C SER A 52 -5.67 -10.44 2.05
N GLY A 53 -6.83 -9.99 1.60
CA GLY A 53 -7.01 -9.13 0.44
C GLY A 53 -8.48 -8.80 0.19
N SER A 54 -8.72 -7.91 -0.77
CA SER A 54 -10.06 -7.54 -1.23
C SER A 54 -10.05 -7.34 -2.74
N SER A 55 -11.13 -7.75 -3.42
CA SER A 55 -11.36 -7.39 -4.82
C SER A 55 -11.82 -5.94 -5.00
N ILE A 56 -12.17 -5.26 -3.89
CA ILE A 56 -12.63 -3.87 -3.86
C ILE A 56 -11.39 -2.97 -3.69
N GLY A 57 -10.87 -2.46 -4.81
CA GLY A 57 -9.65 -1.65 -4.85
C GLY A 57 -9.72 -0.48 -5.82
N GLY A 58 -8.57 -0.01 -6.30
CA GLY A 58 -8.50 1.12 -7.23
C GLY A 58 -9.14 0.82 -8.59
N GLY A 59 -9.11 -0.44 -9.03
CA GLY A 59 -9.81 -0.87 -10.24
C GLY A 59 -11.33 -0.81 -10.11
N THR A 60 -11.85 -1.12 -8.92
CA THR A 60 -13.28 -0.98 -8.60
C THR A 60 -13.70 0.47 -8.61
N TYR A 61 -12.93 1.35 -7.96
CA TYR A 61 -13.18 2.80 -8.00
C TYR A 61 -13.19 3.31 -9.43
N TRP A 62 -12.14 3.01 -10.19
CA TRP A 62 -11.99 3.51 -11.55
C TRP A 62 -13.08 2.97 -12.50
N GLY A 63 -13.33 1.66 -12.47
CA GLY A 63 -14.33 1.03 -13.33
C GLY A 63 -15.74 1.57 -13.09
N LEU A 64 -16.13 1.77 -11.83
CA LEU A 64 -17.43 2.34 -11.49
C LEU A 64 -17.50 3.83 -11.84
N CYS A 65 -16.43 4.60 -11.63
CA CYS A 65 -16.40 5.99 -12.08
C CYS A 65 -16.60 6.14 -13.59
N ARG A 66 -16.03 5.23 -14.39
CA ARG A 66 -16.26 5.23 -15.85
C ARG A 66 -17.71 4.92 -16.25
N LEU A 67 -18.49 4.30 -15.37
CA LEU A 67 -19.92 4.05 -15.60
C LEU A 67 -20.79 5.21 -15.09
N LEU A 68 -20.34 5.90 -14.04
CA LEU A 68 -21.12 6.91 -13.32
C LEU A 68 -20.79 8.35 -13.73
N THR A 69 -19.70 8.55 -14.47
CA THR A 69 -19.19 9.87 -14.86
C THR A 69 -18.68 9.84 -16.30
N ASP A 70 -18.62 11.02 -16.92
CA ASP A 70 -18.11 11.18 -18.30
C ASP A 70 -16.58 11.33 -18.34
N VAL A 71 -15.87 10.99 -17.25
CA VAL A 71 -14.42 11.15 -17.13
C VAL A 71 -13.68 9.94 -17.71
N GLU A 72 -12.68 10.21 -18.55
CA GLU A 72 -11.91 9.16 -19.25
C GLU A 72 -10.52 8.88 -18.64
N LYS A 73 -10.01 9.76 -17.78
CA LYS A 73 -8.70 9.60 -17.12
C LYS A 73 -8.84 9.48 -15.61
N PHE A 74 -7.97 8.68 -15.01
CA PHE A 74 -7.99 8.44 -13.57
C PHE A 74 -7.67 9.71 -12.78
N GLU A 75 -6.71 10.52 -13.22
CA GLU A 75 -6.30 11.74 -12.53
C GLU A 75 -7.46 12.76 -12.49
N ASP A 76 -8.15 12.93 -13.62
CA ASP A 76 -9.28 13.85 -13.76
C ASP A 76 -10.44 13.45 -12.83
N VAL A 77 -10.59 12.15 -12.50
CA VAL A 77 -11.65 11.68 -11.60
C VAL A 77 -11.36 12.01 -10.14
N LEU A 78 -10.07 12.08 -9.75
CA LEU A 78 -9.68 12.52 -8.42
C LEU A 78 -9.94 14.02 -8.27
N ASP A 79 -9.70 14.81 -9.31
CA ASP A 79 -10.03 16.26 -9.34
C ASP A 79 -11.54 16.51 -9.39
N LEU A 80 -12.31 15.60 -10.00
CA LEU A 80 -13.76 15.61 -9.91
C LEU A 80 -14.21 15.30 -8.48
N ALA A 81 -13.70 14.24 -7.87
CA ALA A 81 -14.04 13.83 -6.51
C ALA A 81 -13.66 14.88 -5.45
N SER A 82 -12.62 15.70 -5.67
CA SER A 82 -12.23 16.75 -4.71
C SER A 82 -13.27 17.87 -4.58
N ARG A 83 -14.17 18.01 -5.55
CA ARG A 83 -15.23 19.04 -5.59
C ARG A 83 -16.59 18.51 -5.14
N GLY A 84 -16.72 17.19 -4.95
CA GLY A 84 -17.97 16.54 -4.62
C GLY A 84 -18.37 16.65 -3.15
N ASN A 85 -19.67 16.54 -2.90
CA ASN A 85 -20.23 16.39 -1.57
C ASN A 85 -20.80 14.97 -1.38
N PRO A 86 -20.12 14.09 -0.61
CA PRO A 86 -20.57 12.72 -0.41
C PRO A 86 -21.85 12.64 0.42
N THR A 87 -22.19 13.66 1.22
CA THR A 87 -23.37 13.64 2.11
C THR A 87 -24.70 13.65 1.35
N LYS A 88 -24.68 13.92 0.05
CA LYS A 88 -25.85 13.80 -0.84
C LYS A 88 -26.15 12.36 -1.26
N CYS A 89 -25.14 11.49 -1.22
CA CYS A 89 -25.26 10.08 -1.58
C CYS A 89 -25.29 9.19 -0.33
N ASP A 90 -24.36 9.44 0.60
CA ASP A 90 -24.16 8.62 1.78
C ASP A 90 -25.16 8.95 2.88
N MET A 91 -25.65 7.91 3.54
CA MET A 91 -26.43 8.01 4.76
C MET A 91 -25.48 8.00 5.96
N MET A 92 -25.51 9.06 6.75
CA MET A 92 -24.73 9.24 7.96
C MET A 92 -25.48 8.71 9.19
N VAL A 93 -24.77 8.44 10.28
CA VAL A 93 -25.38 8.05 11.57
C VAL A 93 -26.39 9.10 12.04
N GLY A 94 -26.09 10.39 11.86
CA GLY A 94 -27.01 11.48 12.17
C GLY A 94 -28.29 11.48 11.34
N ASP A 95 -28.26 10.95 10.12
CA ASP A 95 -29.49 10.81 9.30
C ASP A 95 -30.44 9.76 9.88
N ILE A 96 -29.95 8.80 10.67
CA ILE A 96 -30.72 7.72 11.29
C ILE A 96 -31.18 8.08 12.71
N TYR A 97 -30.26 8.64 13.51
CA TYR A 97 -30.47 8.86 14.95
C TYR A 97 -30.66 10.33 15.33
N GLY A 98 -30.58 11.25 14.37
CA GLY A 98 -30.54 12.68 14.61
C GLY A 98 -29.28 13.12 15.37
N ASP A 99 -29.30 14.35 15.87
CA ASP A 99 -28.23 14.90 16.72
C ASP A 99 -28.48 14.64 18.22
N ASN A 100 -29.22 13.57 18.56
CA ASN A 100 -29.50 13.24 19.95
C ASN A 100 -28.22 12.77 20.68
N PRO A 101 -27.69 13.54 21.64
CA PRO A 101 -26.41 13.22 22.30
C PRO A 101 -26.46 11.90 23.06
N GLU A 102 -27.61 11.52 23.63
CA GLU A 102 -27.75 10.27 24.38
C GLU A 102 -27.71 9.04 23.46
N ALA A 103 -28.34 9.12 22.29
CA ALA A 103 -28.33 8.04 21.30
C ALA A 103 -26.93 7.84 20.71
N LEU A 104 -26.26 8.94 20.32
CA LEU A 104 -24.92 8.90 19.75
C LEU A 104 -23.87 8.45 20.79
N SER A 105 -24.01 8.88 22.06
CA SER A 105 -23.13 8.44 23.14
C SER A 105 -23.27 6.95 23.46
N LYS A 106 -24.49 6.38 23.40
CA LYS A 106 -24.71 4.94 23.60
C LYS A 106 -24.11 4.09 22.47
N LEU A 107 -24.17 4.59 21.24
CA LEU A 107 -23.60 3.92 20.07
C LEU A 107 -22.08 4.07 19.98
N GLY A 108 -21.51 5.10 20.62
CA GLY A 108 -20.09 5.43 20.49
C GLY A 108 -19.70 5.91 19.09
N LEU A 109 -20.68 6.31 18.27
CA LEU A 109 -20.49 6.72 16.88
C LEU A 109 -20.93 8.19 16.70
N PRO A 110 -20.06 9.09 16.22
CA PRO A 110 -20.43 10.46 15.93
C PRO A 110 -21.37 10.54 14.72
N SER A 111 -22.22 11.58 14.69
CA SER A 111 -23.27 11.75 13.69
C SER A 111 -22.75 11.89 12.25
N ASN A 112 -21.50 12.32 12.07
CA ASN A 112 -20.85 12.52 10.77
C ASN A 112 -20.17 11.26 10.19
N ILE A 113 -20.31 10.10 10.85
CA ILE A 113 -19.83 8.82 10.31
C ILE A 113 -20.84 8.28 9.30
N VAL A 114 -20.34 7.75 8.18
CA VAL A 114 -21.16 7.05 7.19
C VAL A 114 -21.71 5.77 7.83
N ALA A 115 -23.04 5.69 7.92
CA ALA A 115 -23.74 4.48 8.33
C ALA A 115 -23.98 3.54 7.14
N SER A 116 -24.33 4.11 5.98
CA SER A 116 -24.56 3.35 4.74
C SER A 116 -24.09 4.14 3.52
N SER A 117 -23.09 3.63 2.81
CA SER A 117 -22.59 4.24 1.56
C SER A 117 -23.67 4.19 0.49
N PHE A 118 -23.92 5.31 -0.20
CA PHE A 118 -25.04 5.48 -1.15
C PHE A 118 -26.44 5.25 -0.56
N GLY A 119 -26.58 5.12 0.76
CA GLY A 119 -27.84 4.76 1.41
C GLY A 119 -29.00 5.76 1.19
N LYS A 120 -28.71 7.05 0.98
CA LYS A 120 -29.75 8.06 0.73
C LYS A 120 -30.47 7.86 -0.61
N LEU A 121 -29.84 7.14 -1.53
CA LEU A 121 -30.38 6.93 -2.87
C LEU A 121 -31.49 5.90 -2.89
N VAL A 122 -31.55 4.99 -1.91
CA VAL A 122 -32.53 3.91 -1.82
C VAL A 122 -33.96 4.43 -1.67
N ALA A 123 -34.14 5.53 -0.93
CA ALA A 123 -35.47 6.10 -0.65
C ALA A 123 -35.97 7.07 -1.73
N LYS A 124 -35.13 7.40 -2.74
CA LYS A 124 -35.51 8.33 -3.80
C LYS A 124 -36.27 7.61 -4.92
N GLN A 125 -37.34 8.23 -5.40
CA GLN A 125 -38.04 7.75 -6.61
C GLN A 125 -37.14 7.86 -7.85
N ASP A 126 -36.39 8.96 -7.97
CA ASP A 126 -35.29 9.12 -8.93
C ASP A 126 -33.97 9.28 -8.15
N PRO A 127 -33.14 8.22 -8.05
CA PRO A 127 -31.86 8.26 -7.36
C PRO A 127 -30.90 9.34 -7.85
N ALA A 128 -30.93 9.66 -9.15
CA ALA A 128 -30.01 10.62 -9.77
C ALA A 128 -30.43 12.08 -9.55
N SER A 129 -31.69 12.32 -9.18
CA SER A 129 -32.22 13.67 -9.02
C SER A 129 -31.40 14.51 -8.02
N GLY A 130 -30.93 15.66 -8.49
CA GLY A 130 -30.14 16.64 -7.73
C GLY A 130 -28.69 16.23 -7.44
N LEU A 131 -28.23 15.09 -7.95
CA LEU A 131 -26.84 14.65 -7.83
C LEU A 131 -25.99 15.20 -8.98
N LYS A 132 -24.74 15.52 -8.67
CA LYS A 132 -23.72 15.81 -9.66
C LYS A 132 -22.73 14.65 -9.74
N GLN A 133 -22.03 14.53 -10.86
CA GLN A 133 -21.02 13.49 -11.05
C GLN A 133 -19.91 13.58 -10.00
N GLU A 134 -19.52 14.79 -9.57
CA GLU A 134 -18.57 14.96 -8.48
C GLU A 134 -19.04 14.38 -7.14
N ASP A 135 -20.35 14.46 -6.84
CA ASP A 135 -20.91 13.91 -5.62
C ASP A 135 -20.80 12.37 -5.63
N LEU A 136 -21.09 11.75 -6.77
CA LEU A 136 -20.96 10.30 -7.00
C LEU A 136 -19.50 9.85 -6.91
N ALA A 137 -18.59 10.54 -7.61
CA ALA A 137 -17.17 10.23 -7.61
C ALA A 137 -16.56 10.33 -6.20
N ARG A 138 -17.00 11.33 -5.41
CA ARG A 138 -16.55 11.53 -4.03
C ARG A 138 -17.11 10.48 -3.07
N ALA A 139 -18.41 10.18 -3.15
CA ALA A 139 -19.03 9.14 -2.32
C ALA A 139 -18.40 7.77 -2.60
N LEU A 140 -18.17 7.45 -3.88
CA LEU A 140 -17.52 6.21 -4.27
C LEU A 140 -16.07 6.12 -3.76
N LEU A 141 -15.30 7.20 -3.88
CA LEU A 141 -13.92 7.25 -3.38
C LEU A 141 -13.89 6.98 -1.87
N LEU A 142 -14.81 7.57 -1.10
CA LEU A 142 -14.91 7.36 0.34
C LEU A 142 -15.35 5.94 0.70
N MET A 143 -16.34 5.37 -0.01
CA MET A 143 -16.78 3.99 0.19
C MET A 143 -15.62 3.01 0.03
N ILE A 144 -14.90 3.08 -1.09
CA ILE A 144 -13.76 2.21 -1.38
C ILE A 144 -12.66 2.42 -0.32
N THR A 145 -12.31 3.67 -0.02
CA THR A 145 -11.25 3.97 0.95
C THR A 145 -11.61 3.51 2.37
N ASN A 146 -12.85 3.70 2.80
CA ASN A 146 -13.34 3.26 4.11
C ASN A 146 -13.32 1.74 4.22
N ASN A 147 -13.76 1.03 3.18
CA ASN A 147 -13.72 -0.43 3.14
C ASN A 147 -12.28 -0.94 3.28
N ILE A 148 -11.34 -0.38 2.52
CA ILE A 148 -9.91 -0.72 2.62
C ILE A 148 -9.38 -0.47 4.04
N GLY A 149 -9.68 0.71 4.61
CA GLY A 149 -9.24 1.07 5.96
C GLY A 149 -9.79 0.12 7.03
N GLN A 150 -11.05 -0.27 6.92
CA GLN A 150 -11.69 -1.21 7.84
C GLN A 150 -11.08 -2.61 7.74
N VAL A 151 -10.90 -3.13 6.52
CA VAL A 151 -10.27 -4.44 6.30
C VAL A 151 -8.83 -4.44 6.83
N ALA A 152 -8.07 -3.36 6.57
CA ALA A 152 -6.71 -3.21 7.09
C ALA A 152 -6.66 -3.17 8.62
N TYR A 153 -7.55 -2.39 9.25
CA TYR A 153 -7.67 -2.30 10.71
C TYR A 153 -7.98 -3.67 11.34
N LEU A 154 -8.97 -4.39 10.81
CA LEU A 154 -9.36 -5.70 11.35
C LEU A 154 -8.22 -6.73 11.22
N ASN A 155 -7.49 -6.72 10.10
CA ASN A 155 -6.30 -7.56 9.94
C ASN A 155 -5.19 -7.13 10.92
N ALA A 156 -4.99 -5.84 11.13
CA ALA A 156 -3.98 -5.35 12.06
C ALA A 156 -4.29 -5.78 13.50
N GLN A 157 -5.56 -5.77 13.90
CA GLN A 157 -6.01 -6.32 15.18
C GLN A 157 -5.76 -7.82 15.26
N LEU A 158 -6.20 -8.58 14.25
CA LEU A 158 -6.06 -10.04 14.23
C LEU A 158 -4.61 -10.50 14.33
N HIS A 159 -3.68 -9.75 13.73
CA HIS A 159 -2.27 -10.09 13.68
C HIS A 159 -1.39 -9.31 14.66
N ASN A 160 -2.00 -8.55 15.60
CA ASN A 160 -1.31 -7.80 16.65
C ASN A 160 -0.23 -6.85 16.12
N THR A 161 -0.54 -6.08 15.09
CA THR A 161 0.38 -5.10 14.48
C THR A 161 -0.15 -3.69 14.67
N SER A 162 0.70 -2.76 15.11
CA SER A 162 0.34 -1.35 15.26
C SER A 162 0.64 -0.50 14.02
N ARG A 163 1.54 -0.95 13.13
CA ARG A 163 1.94 -0.20 11.93
C ARG A 163 1.37 -0.81 10.67
N ILE A 164 0.71 0.04 9.88
CA ILE A 164 0.07 -0.34 8.62
C ILE A 164 0.61 0.55 7.51
N TYR A 165 1.46 0.00 6.64
CA TYR A 165 1.95 0.68 5.46
C TYR A 165 0.98 0.52 4.29
N PHE A 166 0.44 1.63 3.81
CA PHE A 166 -0.39 1.67 2.62
C PHE A 166 0.45 2.09 1.41
N VAL A 167 0.42 1.25 0.37
CA VAL A 167 1.17 1.46 -0.87
C VAL A 167 0.28 1.18 -2.09
N GLY A 168 0.81 1.39 -3.30
CA GLY A 168 0.13 1.14 -4.57
C GLY A 168 -0.41 2.41 -5.25
N ASN A 169 -0.54 2.34 -6.58
CA ASN A 169 -0.84 3.51 -7.43
C ASN A 169 -2.22 4.14 -7.18
N PHE A 170 -3.16 3.46 -6.52
CA PHE A 170 -4.43 4.09 -6.11
C PHE A 170 -4.21 5.31 -5.19
N LEU A 171 -3.10 5.33 -4.46
CA LEU A 171 -2.73 6.41 -3.54
C LEU A 171 -1.94 7.54 -4.22
N ARG A 172 -1.49 7.34 -5.46
CA ARG A 172 -0.73 8.32 -6.23
C ARG A 172 -1.58 9.56 -6.47
N HIS A 173 -1.09 10.73 -6.08
CA HIS A 173 -1.81 12.01 -6.11
C HIS A 173 -3.15 12.03 -5.34
N ASN A 174 -3.50 10.94 -4.66
CA ASN A 174 -4.77 10.77 -3.97
C ASN A 174 -4.63 11.05 -2.47
N LYS A 175 -4.32 12.31 -2.14
CA LYS A 175 -4.19 12.77 -0.74
C LYS A 175 -5.49 12.62 0.06
N MET A 176 -6.63 12.58 -0.64
CA MET A 176 -7.94 12.42 -0.02
C MET A 176 -8.06 11.02 0.59
N SER A 177 -7.72 9.98 -0.16
CA SER A 177 -7.73 8.62 0.39
C SER A 177 -6.64 8.40 1.44
N GLN A 178 -5.43 8.94 1.27
CA GLN A 178 -4.38 8.85 2.29
C GLN A 178 -4.82 9.43 3.63
N ARG A 179 -5.38 10.65 3.61
CA ARG A 179 -5.92 11.30 4.82
C ARG A 179 -7.06 10.50 5.44
N ARG A 180 -7.97 9.98 4.60
CA ARG A 180 -9.09 9.20 5.09
C ARG A 180 -8.66 7.88 5.73
N LEU A 181 -7.70 7.15 5.14
CA LEU A 181 -7.10 5.96 5.73
C LEU A 181 -6.45 6.27 7.07
N SER A 182 -5.66 7.34 7.15
CA SER A 182 -5.03 7.78 8.40
C SER A 182 -6.05 8.09 9.49
N TYR A 183 -7.10 8.84 9.16
CA TYR A 183 -8.21 9.10 10.08
C TYR A 183 -8.90 7.80 10.52
N SER A 184 -9.26 6.93 9.58
CA SER A 184 -9.97 5.69 9.89
C SER A 184 -9.17 4.76 10.80
N ILE A 185 -7.88 4.55 10.51
CA ILE A 185 -7.01 3.70 11.34
C ILE A 185 -6.88 4.31 12.75
N HIS A 186 -6.61 5.61 12.85
CA HIS A 186 -6.47 6.27 14.14
C HIS A 186 -7.78 6.21 14.96
N TYR A 187 -8.92 6.47 14.31
CA TYR A 187 -10.23 6.47 14.96
C TYR A 187 -10.61 5.09 15.50
N TRP A 188 -10.58 4.06 14.65
CA TRP A 188 -11.02 2.71 15.05
C TRP A 188 -10.07 2.07 16.07
N SER A 189 -8.77 2.35 15.97
CA SER A 189 -7.77 1.86 16.95
C SER A 189 -7.66 2.71 18.21
N LYS A 190 -8.44 3.79 18.35
CA LYS A 190 -8.29 4.76 19.45
C LYS A 190 -6.86 5.31 19.60
N GLY A 191 -6.13 5.41 18.48
CA GLY A 191 -4.76 5.89 18.41
C GLY A 191 -3.67 4.85 18.66
N GLU A 192 -4.01 3.58 18.87
CA GLU A 192 -3.04 2.49 19.07
C GLU A 192 -2.36 2.03 17.77
N MET A 193 -2.96 2.35 16.61
CA MET A 193 -2.43 2.00 15.29
C MET A 193 -2.13 3.24 14.45
N GLU A 194 -1.14 3.11 13.58
CA GLU A 194 -0.67 4.15 12.68
C GLU A 194 -0.74 3.71 11.23
N ALA A 195 -1.35 4.56 10.40
CA ALA A 195 -1.29 4.45 8.94
C ALA A 195 -0.06 5.20 8.42
N LEU A 196 0.79 4.48 7.70
CA LEU A 196 2.04 4.96 7.12
C LEU A 196 1.96 4.91 5.60
N PHE A 197 2.62 5.85 4.95
CA PHE A 197 2.65 5.99 3.48
C PHE A 197 4.09 6.14 3.03
N LEU A 198 4.39 5.64 1.82
CA LEU A 198 5.72 5.69 1.25
C LEU A 198 5.70 6.54 -0.02
N GLU A 199 6.76 7.31 -0.28
CA GLU A 199 6.85 8.25 -1.41
C GLU A 199 6.93 7.57 -2.79
N HIS A 200 7.42 6.33 -2.82
CA HIS A 200 7.56 5.53 -4.03
C HIS A 200 6.52 4.41 -4.07
N GLU A 201 5.29 4.69 -3.60
CA GLU A 201 4.25 3.71 -3.28
C GLU A 201 3.93 2.73 -4.42
N GLY A 202 4.12 3.14 -5.68
CA GLY A 202 3.81 2.34 -6.86
C GLY A 202 4.96 1.51 -7.45
N TYR A 203 6.19 1.64 -6.91
CA TYR A 203 7.40 1.17 -7.61
C TYR A 203 8.10 -0.02 -6.95
N PHE A 204 7.70 -0.43 -5.75
CA PHE A 204 8.40 -1.49 -5.00
C PHE A 204 8.48 -2.83 -5.74
N GLY A 205 7.44 -3.21 -6.49
CA GLY A 205 7.47 -4.44 -7.29
C GLY A 205 8.53 -4.41 -8.40
N ALA A 206 8.64 -3.29 -9.12
CA ALA A 206 9.63 -3.12 -10.17
C ALA A 206 11.06 -3.04 -9.60
N LEU A 207 11.24 -2.32 -8.50
CA LEU A 207 12.52 -2.24 -7.80
C LEU A 207 12.97 -3.61 -7.28
N GLY A 208 12.05 -4.37 -6.67
CA GLY A 208 12.34 -5.73 -6.20
C GLY A 208 12.77 -6.66 -7.33
N ALA A 209 12.08 -6.62 -8.48
CA ALA A 209 12.46 -7.40 -9.66
C ALA A 209 13.87 -7.04 -10.18
N PHE A 210 14.20 -5.74 -10.21
CA PHE A 210 15.52 -5.26 -10.59
C PHE A 210 16.62 -5.79 -9.65
N LEU A 211 16.42 -5.67 -8.32
CA LEU A 211 17.38 -6.13 -7.32
C LEU A 211 17.60 -7.65 -7.38
N LEU A 212 16.52 -8.44 -7.49
CA LEU A 212 16.61 -9.89 -7.63
C LEU A 212 17.39 -10.31 -8.88
N ASN A 213 17.25 -9.59 -9.98
CA ASN A 213 18.02 -9.89 -11.19
C ASN A 213 19.50 -9.54 -11.04
N LYS A 214 19.80 -8.42 -10.37
CA LYS A 214 21.18 -8.00 -10.08
C LYS A 214 21.91 -9.05 -9.23
N GLU A 215 21.28 -9.52 -8.16
CA GLU A 215 21.84 -10.57 -7.28
C GLU A 215 22.16 -11.86 -8.07
N LYS A 216 21.24 -12.31 -8.94
CA LYS A 216 21.47 -13.49 -9.79
C LYS A 216 22.66 -13.33 -10.73
N VAL A 217 22.78 -12.17 -11.39
CA VAL A 217 23.90 -11.89 -12.31
C VAL A 217 25.24 -11.89 -11.57
N GLU A 218 25.27 -11.34 -10.35
CA GLU A 218 26.46 -11.34 -9.50
C GLU A 218 26.83 -12.76 -9.04
N GLU A 219 25.86 -13.58 -8.63
CA GLU A 219 26.05 -14.99 -8.27
C GLU A 219 26.59 -15.83 -9.45
N GLU A 220 26.00 -15.68 -10.63
CA GLU A 220 26.43 -16.37 -11.86
C GLU A 220 27.85 -15.96 -12.29
N SER A 221 28.16 -14.67 -12.20
CA SER A 221 29.49 -14.14 -12.52
C SER A 221 30.56 -14.67 -11.55
N ALA A 222 30.24 -14.72 -10.24
CA ALA A 222 31.11 -15.29 -9.22
C ALA A 222 31.32 -16.80 -9.43
N ALA A 223 30.27 -17.54 -9.78
CA ALA A 223 30.34 -18.97 -10.10
C ALA A 223 31.18 -19.25 -11.36
N ALA A 224 31.01 -18.43 -12.41
CA ALA A 224 31.80 -18.52 -13.64
C ALA A 224 33.30 -18.23 -13.38
N HIS A 225 33.60 -17.25 -12.54
CA HIS A 225 34.97 -16.93 -12.13
C HIS A 225 35.61 -18.08 -11.36
N LYS A 226 34.89 -18.69 -10.40
CA LYS A 226 35.36 -19.90 -9.68
C LYS A 226 35.59 -21.09 -10.63
N ARG A 227 34.71 -21.32 -11.61
CA ARG A 227 34.88 -22.38 -12.62
C ARG A 227 36.12 -22.15 -13.50
N ARG A 228 36.36 -20.91 -13.94
CA ARG A 228 37.56 -20.55 -14.71
C ARG A 228 38.85 -20.79 -13.91
N LYS A 229 38.88 -20.39 -12.64
CA LYS A 229 40.04 -20.59 -11.76
C LYS A 229 40.32 -22.06 -11.46
N ARG A 230 39.28 -22.91 -11.33
CA ARG A 230 39.48 -24.36 -11.19
C ARG A 230 40.06 -24.98 -12.47
N ARG A 231 39.55 -24.60 -13.64
CA ARG A 231 40.08 -25.06 -14.94
C ARG A 231 41.52 -24.64 -15.20
N SER A 232 41.93 -23.41 -14.81
CA SER A 232 43.32 -22.98 -14.98
C SER A 232 44.27 -23.79 -14.08
N ASN A 233 43.88 -24.07 -12.84
CA ASN A 233 44.68 -24.86 -11.92
C ASN A 233 44.81 -26.33 -12.37
N GLU A 234 43.73 -26.95 -12.86
CA GLU A 234 43.78 -28.30 -13.45
C GLU A 234 44.66 -28.37 -14.71
N PHE A 235 44.75 -27.27 -15.47
CA PHE A 235 45.61 -27.19 -16.64
C PHE A 235 47.09 -27.03 -16.26
N GLU A 236 47.42 -26.25 -15.23
CA GLU A 236 48.79 -26.14 -14.70
C GLU A 236 49.30 -27.46 -14.10
N ASP A 237 48.46 -28.20 -13.38
CA ASP A 237 48.82 -29.50 -12.79
C ASP A 237 48.98 -30.64 -13.83
N SER A 238 48.49 -30.45 -15.06
CA SER A 238 48.56 -31.44 -16.15
C SER A 238 49.67 -31.16 -17.17
N VAL A 239 50.42 -30.06 -17.03
CA VAL A 239 51.61 -29.82 -17.87
C VAL A 239 52.77 -30.70 -17.38
N PRO A 240 53.31 -31.63 -18.20
CA PRO A 240 54.44 -32.45 -17.79
C PRO A 240 55.66 -31.57 -17.56
N VAL A 241 56.27 -31.65 -16.37
CA VAL A 241 57.55 -31.01 -16.08
C VAL A 241 58.59 -31.54 -17.08
N PRO A 242 59.30 -30.69 -17.84
CA PRO A 242 60.34 -31.17 -18.75
C PRO A 242 61.41 -31.87 -17.93
N GLN A 243 61.60 -33.17 -18.16
CA GLN A 243 62.70 -33.91 -17.53
C GLN A 243 64.02 -33.30 -18.03
N GLY A 244 64.70 -32.59 -17.14
CA GLY A 244 66.01 -32.00 -17.39
C GLY A 244 66.98 -33.08 -17.85
N ASN A 245 67.52 -32.89 -19.06
CA ASN A 245 68.45 -33.81 -19.69
C ASN A 245 69.79 -33.78 -18.92
N ASN A 246 69.94 -34.72 -17.98
CA ASN A 246 71.11 -34.79 -17.09
C ASN A 246 72.29 -35.42 -17.85
N ARG A 247 72.90 -34.67 -18.78
CA ARG A 247 74.16 -35.07 -19.42
C ARG A 247 75.30 -34.93 -18.42
N ARG A 248 75.59 -36.02 -17.71
CA ARG A 248 76.88 -36.22 -17.03
C ARG A 248 77.99 -36.15 -18.08
N ARG A 249 78.81 -35.11 -18.02
CA ARG A 249 80.12 -35.06 -18.68
C ARG A 249 81.03 -36.08 -18.00
N SER A 250 81.39 -37.14 -18.70
CA SER A 250 82.53 -37.99 -18.35
C SER A 250 83.79 -37.43 -19.02
N ASN A 251 84.76 -37.01 -18.22
CA ASN A 251 86.14 -36.80 -18.64
C ASN A 251 86.81 -38.14 -18.94
N SER A 252 87.57 -38.26 -20.02
CA SER A 252 89.03 -38.51 -19.98
C SER A 252 89.58 -38.94 -21.35
N LEU A 253 90.72 -38.29 -21.67
CA LEU A 253 91.89 -38.69 -22.48
C LEU A 253 91.68 -39.22 -23.91
#